data_AF-A0A2K0UEJ7-F1
#
_entry.id   AF-A0A2K0UEJ7-F1
#
_cell.length_a   1.000
_cell.length_b   1.000
_cell.length_c   1.000
_cell.angle_alpha   90.00
_cell.angle_beta   90.00
_cell.angle_gamma   90.00
#
_symmetry.space_group_name_H-M   'P 1'
#
loop_
_entity.id
_entity.type
_entity.pdbx_description
1 polymer ?
#
loop_
_entity_poly.entity_id
_entity_poly.type
_entity_poly.pdbx_seq_one_letter_code
_entity_poly.pdbx_strand_id
1 'polypeptide(L)'
;MAKHHEDDSMIEVSDPPIGWDEGELTRIQEEYKTLQKDYKGVDAIDTRNLSETEQREYCRQLVQGAFQLLHLRPEDYPDCFEACIRKCLISHALQAPAWSRWGGYRDVILKIRDMAYLSELHGKYHILPATSVVASIVVKGLRKVKTGGVDEITFLMMRYKVFEFAHASVKHFNGRGNKITRTKHALPNWKPKAVKAETPSCFGGMGLSQPILHRPFEMEDTKSQAGIVLKSQMPLPSVTITTTKKITREQAVDLVVPHMVKITRELWSTTANDECAAALTKEIVIVLPPAVKEWLEMWSRQAGKQEVEVWAREATEDLETYEWGETQVVQGRPAAEPIYAVINELEQLHNENVTSIAASYKLHHGTAMIRQYIMGMEEKWKAWAYKEVSKELLERQAAIATDVSFIRRSFEENDERYWKKRRANMENAANNDGAQTNWLL
;
A
#
# COMPACT_ATOMS: atom_id res chain seq x y z
N MET A 1 6.67 35.65 19.24
CA MET A 1 6.18 34.35 19.76
C MET A 1 4.66 34.34 19.64
N ALA A 2 4.13 33.82 18.53
CA ALA A 2 2.69 33.71 18.32
C ALA A 2 2.16 32.54 19.17
N LYS A 3 1.33 32.84 20.17
CA LYS A 3 0.54 31.82 20.86
C LYS A 3 -0.51 31.32 19.86
N HIS A 4 -0.27 30.16 19.26
CA HIS A 4 -1.35 29.43 18.60
C HIS A 4 -2.38 29.09 19.70
N HIS A 5 -3.52 29.76 19.64
CA HIS A 5 -4.71 29.40 20.40
C HIS A 5 -5.20 28.05 19.87
N GLU A 6 -4.62 26.95 20.38
CA GLU A 6 -5.24 25.63 20.37
C GLU A 6 -6.39 25.64 21.38
N ASP A 7 -7.45 26.38 21.08
CA ASP A 7 -8.71 26.32 21.81
C ASP A 7 -9.70 25.45 21.03
N ASP A 8 -9.23 24.32 20.53
CA ASP A 8 -10.06 23.22 20.07
C ASP A 8 -10.21 22.28 21.26
N SER A 9 -11.05 22.69 22.22
CA SER A 9 -11.38 21.91 23.41
C SER A 9 -11.70 20.49 22.99
N MET A 10 -10.75 19.57 23.22
CA MET A 10 -10.83 18.21 22.71
C MET A 10 -12.05 17.54 23.34
N ILE A 11 -13.13 17.40 22.57
CA ILE A 11 -14.38 16.78 23.06
C ILE A 11 -14.06 15.32 23.41
N GLU A 12 -14.01 15.01 24.70
CA GLU A 12 -13.83 13.65 25.20
C GLU A 12 -15.18 12.95 25.34
N VAL A 13 -15.41 11.97 24.46
CA VAL A 13 -16.64 11.17 24.44
C VAL A 13 -16.63 10.15 25.58
N SER A 14 -17.71 10.11 26.36
CA SER A 14 -17.83 9.24 27.55
C SER A 14 -18.70 8.01 27.33
N ASP A 15 -19.41 7.92 26.20
CA ASP A 15 -20.33 6.82 25.90
C ASP A 15 -19.61 5.46 25.92
N PRO A 16 -20.10 4.46 26.68
CA PRO A 16 -19.48 3.14 26.77
C PRO A 16 -19.59 2.38 25.44
N PRO A 17 -18.65 1.48 25.11
CA PRO A 17 -18.80 0.62 23.94
C PRO A 17 -20.06 -0.25 24.08
N ILE A 18 -20.86 -0.33 23.01
CA ILE A 18 -22.06 -1.17 22.94
C ILE A 18 -21.79 -2.30 21.97
N GLY A 19 -21.59 -3.51 22.50
CA GLY A 19 -21.46 -4.71 21.68
C GLY A 19 -22.75 -4.99 20.90
N TRP A 20 -22.63 -5.63 19.75
CA TRP A 20 -23.79 -6.08 19.00
C TRP A 20 -24.26 -7.44 19.53
N ASP A 21 -25.55 -7.54 19.83
CA ASP A 21 -26.18 -8.84 20.03
C ASP A 21 -26.22 -9.60 18.69
N GLU A 22 -25.68 -10.81 18.65
CA GLU A 22 -25.64 -11.62 17.43
C GLU A 22 -27.06 -11.96 16.94
N GLY A 23 -28.00 -12.14 17.86
CA GLY A 23 -29.41 -12.39 17.57
C GLY A 23 -30.05 -11.19 16.88
N GLU A 24 -29.87 -9.99 17.42
CA GLU A 24 -30.35 -8.75 16.82
C GLU A 24 -29.71 -8.45 15.47
N LEU A 25 -28.39 -8.63 15.34
CA LEU A 25 -27.70 -8.49 14.06
C LEU A 25 -28.30 -9.41 13.00
N THR A 26 -28.54 -10.67 13.36
CA THR A 26 -29.15 -11.65 12.45
C THR A 26 -30.58 -11.25 12.07
N ARG A 27 -31.38 -10.79 13.05
CA ARG A 27 -32.75 -10.32 12.83
C ARG A 27 -32.78 -9.14 11.85
N ILE A 28 -31.95 -8.12 12.09
CA ILE A 28 -31.89 -6.93 11.21
C ILE A 28 -31.35 -7.31 9.84
N GLN A 29 -30.33 -8.17 9.75
CA GLN A 29 -29.84 -8.65 8.46
C GLN A 29 -30.92 -9.36 7.64
N GLU A 30 -31.79 -10.15 8.28
CA GLU A 30 -32.91 -10.82 7.61
C GLU A 30 -33.95 -9.83 7.07
N GLU A 31 -34.21 -8.73 7.78
CA GLU A 31 -35.08 -7.64 7.31
C GLU A 31 -34.55 -7.01 6.01
N TYR A 32 -33.22 -6.87 5.89
CA TYR A 32 -32.56 -6.28 4.72
C TYR A 32 -32.01 -7.32 3.74
N LYS A 33 -32.48 -8.57 3.77
CA LYS A 33 -31.93 -9.66 2.94
C LYS A 33 -32.03 -9.43 1.43
N THR A 34 -33.09 -8.77 0.96
CA THR A 34 -33.31 -8.45 -0.46
C THR A 34 -32.24 -7.52 -1.02
N LEU A 35 -31.65 -6.73 -0.12
CA LEU A 35 -30.53 -5.85 -0.37
C LEU A 35 -29.19 -6.52 -0.08
N GLN A 36 -29.08 -7.78 0.34
CA GLN A 36 -27.77 -8.39 0.56
C GLN A 36 -27.05 -8.67 -0.77
N LYS A 37 -25.72 -8.59 -0.73
CA LYS A 37 -24.89 -8.93 -1.86
C LYS A 37 -25.02 -10.43 -2.17
N ASP A 38 -25.11 -10.77 -3.46
CA ASP A 38 -25.20 -12.14 -3.95
C ASP A 38 -26.48 -12.89 -3.51
N TYR A 39 -27.49 -12.17 -2.98
CA TYR A 39 -28.82 -12.72 -2.69
C TYR A 39 -29.50 -13.14 -3.99
N LYS A 40 -30.05 -14.36 -4.03
CA LYS A 40 -30.64 -14.98 -5.23
C LYS A 40 -32.15 -15.24 -5.10
N GLY A 41 -32.81 -14.59 -4.14
CA GLY A 41 -34.26 -14.66 -4.00
C GLY A 41 -34.98 -14.07 -5.22
N VAL A 42 -36.25 -14.43 -5.40
CA VAL A 42 -37.10 -13.87 -6.47
C VAL A 42 -37.33 -12.35 -6.32
N ASP A 43 -37.14 -11.86 -5.10
CA ASP A 43 -37.20 -10.48 -4.64
C ASP A 43 -35.80 -9.82 -4.55
N ALA A 44 -34.78 -10.42 -5.15
CA ALA A 44 -33.45 -9.83 -5.23
C ALA A 44 -33.46 -8.52 -6.04
N ILE A 45 -32.90 -7.47 -5.47
CA ILE A 45 -32.85 -6.15 -6.10
C ILE A 45 -31.60 -6.03 -6.98
N ASP A 46 -31.80 -5.72 -8.26
CA ASP A 46 -30.69 -5.44 -9.18
C ASP A 46 -30.10 -4.04 -8.93
N THR A 47 -29.18 -3.99 -7.97
CA THR A 47 -28.50 -2.76 -7.56
C THR A 47 -27.72 -2.03 -8.66
N ARG A 48 -27.47 -2.65 -9.82
CA ARG A 48 -26.71 -2.03 -10.92
C ARG A 48 -27.57 -1.16 -11.84
N ASN A 49 -28.87 -1.44 -11.92
CA ASN A 49 -29.78 -0.81 -12.87
C ASN A 49 -30.81 0.11 -12.20
N LEU A 50 -30.54 0.55 -10.97
CA LEU A 50 -31.39 1.45 -10.21
C LEU A 50 -31.22 2.90 -10.66
N SER A 51 -32.34 3.63 -10.77
CA SER A 51 -32.35 5.09 -10.89
C SER A 51 -31.75 5.77 -9.66
N GLU A 52 -31.33 7.02 -9.77
CA GLU A 52 -30.76 7.78 -8.63
C GLU A 52 -31.73 7.87 -7.44
N THR A 53 -33.03 8.03 -7.71
CA THR A 53 -34.09 8.07 -6.69
C THR A 53 -34.20 6.74 -5.94
N GLU A 54 -34.19 5.61 -6.67
CA GLU A 54 -34.22 4.28 -6.07
C GLU A 54 -32.95 3.98 -5.27
N GLN A 55 -31.77 4.36 -5.80
CA GLN A 55 -30.51 4.22 -5.08
C GLN A 55 -30.53 4.97 -3.76
N ARG A 56 -31.05 6.20 -3.76
CA ARG A 56 -31.20 7.01 -2.55
C ARG A 56 -32.14 6.35 -1.55
N GLU A 57 -33.26 5.82 -2.00
CA GLU A 57 -34.24 5.16 -1.13
C GLU A 57 -33.67 3.88 -0.50
N TYR A 58 -32.99 3.02 -1.27
CA TYR A 58 -32.35 1.82 -0.71
C TYR A 58 -31.16 2.16 0.19
N CYS A 59 -30.38 3.19 -0.12
CA CYS A 59 -29.36 3.69 0.80
C CYS A 59 -29.98 4.22 2.10
N ARG A 60 -31.13 4.92 2.05
CA ARG A 60 -31.87 5.37 3.23
C ARG A 60 -32.29 4.19 4.10
N GLN A 61 -32.87 3.15 3.50
CA GLN A 61 -33.27 1.93 4.21
C GLN A 61 -32.08 1.23 4.89
N LEU A 62 -30.94 1.09 4.21
CA LEU A 62 -29.75 0.48 4.81
C LEU A 62 -29.16 1.33 5.94
N VAL A 63 -29.13 2.66 5.78
CA VAL A 63 -28.66 3.56 6.87
C VAL A 63 -29.62 3.49 8.06
N GLN A 64 -30.94 3.36 7.83
CA GLN A 64 -31.91 3.12 8.90
C GLN A 64 -31.62 1.81 9.64
N GLY A 65 -31.35 0.72 8.92
CA GLY A 65 -30.94 -0.54 9.53
C GLY A 65 -29.64 -0.42 10.35
N ALA A 66 -28.70 0.41 9.88
CA ALA A 66 -27.46 0.68 10.61
C ALA A 66 -27.74 1.48 11.90
N PHE A 67 -28.67 2.42 11.89
CA PHE A 67 -29.10 3.15 13.10
C PHE A 67 -29.81 2.22 14.09
N GLN A 68 -30.65 1.29 13.61
CA GLN A 68 -31.28 0.27 14.45
C GLN A 68 -30.23 -0.61 15.14
N LEU A 69 -29.19 -1.07 14.43
CA LEU A 69 -28.07 -1.82 15.02
C LEU A 69 -27.30 -1.04 16.09
N LEU A 70 -27.37 0.29 16.07
CA LEU A 70 -26.74 1.15 17.05
C LEU A 70 -27.70 1.57 18.18
N HIS A 71 -28.93 1.06 18.16
CA HIS A 71 -30.03 1.45 19.04
C HIS A 71 -30.32 2.96 19.01
N LEU A 72 -30.22 3.57 17.83
CA LEU A 72 -30.50 4.98 17.61
C LEU A 72 -31.71 5.16 16.73
N ARG A 73 -32.48 6.22 16.99
CA ARG A 73 -33.59 6.64 16.14
C ARG A 73 -33.10 7.72 15.17
N PRO A 74 -33.29 7.57 13.85
CA PRO A 74 -32.91 8.59 12.87
C PRO A 74 -33.45 9.99 13.18
N GLU A 75 -34.65 10.05 13.78
CA GLU A 75 -35.36 11.29 14.12
C GLU A 75 -34.62 12.12 15.17
N ASP A 76 -33.83 11.48 16.03
CA ASP A 76 -33.03 12.15 17.05
C ASP A 76 -31.73 12.76 16.46
N TYR A 77 -31.30 12.32 15.26
CA TYR A 77 -30.05 12.75 14.61
C TYR A 77 -30.21 13.01 13.10
N PRO A 78 -31.14 13.88 12.68
CA PRO A 78 -31.53 14.01 11.27
C PRO A 78 -30.37 14.45 10.35
N ASP A 79 -29.53 15.37 10.81
CA ASP A 79 -28.38 15.85 10.03
C ASP A 79 -27.32 14.77 9.82
N CYS A 80 -27.04 13.98 10.87
CA CYS A 80 -26.12 12.85 10.79
C CYS A 80 -26.67 11.77 9.87
N PHE A 81 -27.96 11.44 10.01
CA PHE A 81 -28.63 10.44 9.20
C PHE A 81 -28.55 10.78 7.71
N GLU A 82 -28.89 12.02 7.33
CA GLU A 82 -28.79 12.51 5.95
C GLU A 82 -27.33 12.55 5.44
N ALA A 83 -26.36 12.91 6.30
CA ALA A 83 -24.94 12.84 5.95
C ALA A 83 -24.48 11.39 5.68
N CYS A 84 -24.95 10.42 6.45
CA CYS A 84 -24.67 9.00 6.26
C CYS A 84 -25.28 8.46 4.95
N ILE A 85 -26.50 8.88 4.59
CA ILE A 85 -27.13 8.54 3.30
C ILE A 85 -26.30 9.07 2.14
N ARG A 86 -25.96 10.37 2.17
CA ARG A 86 -25.10 11.00 1.15
C ARG A 86 -23.76 10.29 1.02
N LYS A 87 -23.14 9.90 2.14
CA LYS A 87 -21.88 9.15 2.13
C LYS A 87 -22.04 7.78 1.46
N CYS A 88 -23.12 7.05 1.73
CA CYS A 88 -23.39 5.75 1.09
C CYS A 88 -23.58 5.88 -0.42
N LEU A 89 -24.28 6.93 -0.88
CA LEU A 89 -24.47 7.24 -2.29
C LEU A 89 -23.14 7.56 -3.00
N ILE A 90 -22.39 8.53 -2.49
CA ILE A 90 -21.11 8.98 -3.08
C ILE A 90 -20.08 7.84 -3.14
N SER A 91 -20.11 6.94 -2.15
CA SER A 91 -19.17 5.82 -2.08
C SER A 91 -19.64 4.57 -2.82
N HIS A 92 -20.81 4.61 -3.46
CA HIS A 92 -21.44 3.46 -4.14
C HIS A 92 -21.53 2.23 -3.22
N ALA A 93 -21.98 2.43 -1.97
CA ALA A 93 -22.07 1.37 -0.96
C ALA A 93 -22.99 0.22 -1.41
N LEU A 94 -24.08 0.55 -2.11
CA LEU A 94 -25.06 -0.42 -2.60
C LEU A 94 -24.47 -1.30 -3.72
N GLN A 95 -23.60 -0.77 -4.57
CA GLN A 95 -23.03 -1.48 -5.71
C GLN A 95 -21.68 -2.16 -5.41
N ALA A 96 -21.17 -2.07 -4.18
CA ALA A 96 -19.86 -2.56 -3.81
C ALA A 96 -19.71 -4.08 -4.07
N PRO A 97 -18.83 -4.51 -5.01
CA PRO A 97 -18.70 -5.94 -5.35
C PRO A 97 -17.81 -6.70 -4.36
N ALA A 98 -16.93 -6.00 -3.65
CA ALA A 98 -16.06 -6.54 -2.62
C ALA A 98 -15.70 -5.41 -1.64
N TRP A 99 -15.30 -5.76 -0.42
CA TRP A 99 -14.96 -4.78 0.61
C TRP A 99 -13.85 -3.82 0.15
N SER A 100 -12.77 -4.35 -0.42
CA SER A 100 -11.65 -3.58 -0.98
C SER A 100 -11.99 -2.79 -2.24
N ARG A 101 -13.12 -3.11 -2.90
CA ARG A 101 -13.59 -2.46 -4.12
C ARG A 101 -14.73 -1.46 -3.88
N TRP A 102 -15.13 -1.27 -2.63
CA TRP A 102 -16.07 -0.21 -2.25
C TRP A 102 -15.41 1.16 -2.39
N GLY A 103 -16.10 2.14 -3.00
CA GLY A 103 -15.56 3.48 -3.23
C GLY A 103 -15.13 4.22 -1.94
N GLY A 104 -15.73 3.87 -0.80
CA GLY A 104 -15.37 4.41 0.51
C GLY A 104 -14.18 3.72 1.19
N TYR A 105 -13.68 2.60 0.65
CA TYR A 105 -12.65 1.78 1.32
C TYR A 105 -11.37 2.56 1.62
N ARG A 106 -10.84 3.32 0.64
CA ARG A 106 -9.60 4.09 0.80
C ARG A 106 -9.74 5.22 1.82
N ASP A 107 -10.91 5.83 1.92
CA ASP A 107 -11.20 6.87 2.91
C ASP A 107 -11.26 6.28 4.32
N VAL A 108 -11.91 5.12 4.48
CA VAL A 108 -12.03 4.44 5.78
C VAL A 108 -10.69 3.88 6.25
N ILE A 109 -9.86 3.28 5.37
CA ILE A 109 -8.57 2.72 5.78
C ILE A 109 -7.61 3.79 6.30
N LEU A 110 -7.57 4.96 5.66
CA LEU A 110 -6.75 6.08 6.12
C LEU A 110 -7.17 6.54 7.52
N LYS A 111 -8.48 6.76 7.72
CA LYS A 111 -9.00 7.18 9.02
C LYS A 111 -8.83 6.13 10.11
N ILE A 112 -8.92 4.85 9.78
CA ILE A 112 -8.68 3.77 10.75
C ILE A 112 -7.22 3.71 11.15
N ARG A 113 -6.28 3.94 10.22
CA ARG A 113 -4.86 4.04 10.55
C ARG A 113 -4.56 5.25 11.43
N ASP A 114 -5.14 6.41 11.12
CA ASP A 114 -5.02 7.61 11.96
C ASP A 114 -5.62 7.37 13.35
N MET A 115 -6.79 6.75 13.42
CA MET A 115 -7.47 6.41 14.67
C MET A 115 -6.65 5.40 15.48
N ALA A 116 -6.06 4.39 14.84
CA ALA A 116 -5.18 3.42 15.48
C ALA A 116 -3.93 4.10 16.04
N TYR A 117 -3.28 4.94 15.25
CA TYR A 117 -2.11 5.73 15.68
C TYR A 117 -2.45 6.61 16.88
N LEU A 118 -3.52 7.40 16.81
CA LEU A 118 -3.96 8.26 17.91
C LEU A 118 -4.32 7.45 19.17
N SER A 119 -4.94 6.28 19.00
CA SER A 119 -5.30 5.42 20.12
C SER A 119 -4.09 4.85 20.85
N GLU A 120 -3.07 4.42 20.10
CA GLU A 120 -1.80 3.94 20.64
C GLU A 120 -0.94 5.08 21.21
N LEU A 121 -1.02 6.29 20.63
CA LEU A 121 -0.29 7.46 21.13
C LEU A 121 -0.83 7.90 22.50
N HIS A 122 -2.15 7.92 22.68
CA HIS A 122 -2.79 8.48 23.86
C HIS A 122 -3.25 7.44 24.88
N GLY A 123 -3.11 6.15 24.59
CA GLY A 123 -3.60 5.05 25.45
C GLY A 123 -5.11 5.05 25.68
N LYS A 124 -5.88 5.72 24.80
CA LYS A 124 -7.35 5.80 24.86
C LYS A 124 -7.94 5.47 23.51
N TYR A 125 -9.12 4.86 23.47
CA TYR A 125 -9.81 4.62 22.21
C TYR A 125 -10.16 5.95 21.51
N HIS A 126 -9.97 5.97 20.19
CA HIS A 126 -10.51 6.99 19.30
C HIS A 126 -11.58 6.37 18.41
N ILE A 127 -12.53 7.19 17.96
CA ILE A 127 -13.68 6.75 17.17
C ILE A 127 -13.69 7.43 15.81
N LEU A 128 -14.12 6.69 14.80
CA LEU A 128 -14.24 7.18 13.42
C LEU A 128 -15.37 8.22 13.28
N PRO A 129 -15.33 9.07 12.24
CA PRO A 129 -16.47 9.89 11.86
C PRO A 129 -17.73 9.05 11.60
N ALA A 130 -18.90 9.55 12.01
CA ALA A 130 -20.19 8.86 11.87
C ALA A 130 -20.45 8.36 10.45
N THR A 131 -20.21 9.21 9.46
CA THR A 131 -20.43 8.89 8.05
C THR A 131 -19.58 7.72 7.57
N SER A 132 -18.32 7.64 8.02
CA SER A 132 -17.40 6.55 7.67
C SER A 132 -17.77 5.24 8.37
N VAL A 133 -18.09 5.27 9.66
CA VAL A 133 -18.43 4.04 10.40
C VAL A 133 -19.79 3.49 10.00
N VAL A 134 -20.81 4.33 9.82
CA VAL A 134 -22.13 3.89 9.38
C VAL A 134 -22.09 3.30 7.97
N ALA A 135 -21.38 3.94 7.03
CA ALA A 135 -21.23 3.36 5.69
C ALA A 135 -20.47 2.03 5.72
N SER A 136 -19.51 1.86 6.64
CA SER A 136 -18.83 0.58 6.87
C SER A 136 -19.78 -0.49 7.41
N ILE A 137 -20.68 -0.15 8.34
CA ILE A 137 -21.73 -1.04 8.86
C ILE A 137 -22.68 -1.46 7.74
N VAL A 138 -23.09 -0.52 6.88
CA VAL A 138 -23.96 -0.79 5.73
C VAL A 138 -23.31 -1.83 4.80
N VAL A 139 -22.06 -1.61 4.39
CA VAL A 139 -21.38 -2.49 3.42
C VAL A 139 -20.99 -3.84 4.04
N LYS A 140 -20.43 -3.84 5.26
CA LYS A 140 -19.90 -5.05 5.88
C LYS A 140 -20.97 -5.84 6.64
N GLY A 141 -21.78 -5.15 7.43
CA GLY A 141 -22.80 -5.73 8.29
C GLY A 141 -24.08 -6.08 7.54
N LEU A 142 -24.73 -5.09 6.92
CA LEU A 142 -26.07 -5.27 6.34
C LEU A 142 -26.03 -5.89 4.94
N ARG A 143 -25.17 -5.38 4.04
CA ARG A 143 -24.99 -5.91 2.69
C ARG A 143 -24.27 -7.25 2.64
N LYS A 144 -23.64 -7.69 3.74
CA LYS A 144 -22.77 -8.88 3.83
C LYS A 144 -21.71 -8.94 2.71
N VAL A 145 -21.14 -7.79 2.32
CA VAL A 145 -20.05 -7.79 1.33
C VAL A 145 -18.86 -8.52 1.93
N LYS A 146 -18.48 -9.66 1.30
CA LYS A 146 -17.38 -10.51 1.77
C LYS A 146 -16.12 -9.68 2.01
N THR A 147 -15.69 -9.67 3.26
CA THR A 147 -14.34 -9.30 3.65
C THR A 147 -13.47 -10.54 3.50
N GLY A 148 -12.26 -10.40 2.94
CA GLY A 148 -11.32 -11.52 2.92
C GLY A 148 -10.98 -12.04 4.32
N GLY A 149 -11.31 -11.27 5.37
CA GLY A 149 -11.11 -11.64 6.78
C GLY A 149 -9.65 -11.50 7.23
N VAL A 150 -8.73 -11.52 6.27
CA VAL A 150 -7.29 -11.33 6.43
C VAL A 150 -6.85 -9.89 6.10
N ASP A 151 -7.78 -9.01 5.74
CA ASP A 151 -7.44 -7.62 5.43
C ASP A 151 -7.09 -6.83 6.71
N GLU A 152 -5.99 -6.08 6.65
CA GLU A 152 -5.47 -5.24 7.73
C GLU A 152 -6.56 -4.37 8.37
N ILE A 153 -7.45 -3.80 7.55
CA ILE A 153 -8.53 -2.93 8.04
C ILE A 153 -9.55 -3.68 8.89
N THR A 154 -9.90 -4.93 8.54
CA THR A 154 -10.77 -5.77 9.37
C THR A 154 -10.13 -6.06 10.72
N PHE A 155 -8.82 -6.36 10.74
CA PHE A 155 -8.07 -6.54 11.98
C PHE A 155 -8.08 -5.28 12.85
N LEU A 156 -7.81 -4.11 12.26
CA LEU A 156 -7.84 -2.83 12.98
C LEU A 156 -9.25 -2.49 13.49
N MET A 157 -10.30 -2.73 12.69
CA MET A 157 -11.70 -2.52 13.12
C MET A 157 -12.05 -3.31 14.38
N MET A 158 -11.63 -4.58 14.44
CA MET A 158 -11.85 -5.44 15.61
C MET A 158 -11.00 -4.99 16.80
N ARG A 159 -9.69 -4.78 16.60
CA ARG A 159 -8.75 -4.37 17.65
C ARG A 159 -9.18 -3.07 18.35
N TYR A 160 -9.64 -2.09 17.58
CA TYR A 160 -10.06 -0.78 18.09
C TYR A 160 -11.57 -0.65 18.29
N LYS A 161 -12.31 -1.78 18.29
CA LYS A 161 -13.74 -1.82 18.62
C LYS A 161 -14.58 -0.80 17.84
N VAL A 162 -14.27 -0.63 16.54
CA VAL A 162 -14.83 0.43 15.70
C VAL A 162 -16.35 0.41 15.67
N PHE A 163 -16.95 -0.79 15.58
CA PHE A 163 -18.41 -0.93 15.57
C PHE A 163 -19.05 -0.80 16.94
N GLU A 164 -18.37 -1.21 18.02
CA GLU A 164 -18.90 -1.07 19.39
C GLU A 164 -19.04 0.41 19.79
N PHE A 165 -18.18 1.28 19.26
CA PHE A 165 -18.23 2.72 19.49
C PHE A 165 -19.02 3.52 18.44
N ALA A 166 -19.58 2.86 17.42
CA ALA A 166 -20.21 3.56 16.31
C ALA A 166 -21.43 4.42 16.72
N HIS A 167 -22.17 4.00 17.75
CA HIS A 167 -23.28 4.79 18.30
C HIS A 167 -22.78 6.15 18.84
N ALA A 168 -21.60 6.18 19.45
CA ALA A 168 -21.00 7.38 19.99
C ALA A 168 -20.57 8.33 18.85
N SER A 169 -20.08 7.79 17.73
CA SER A 169 -19.78 8.58 16.53
C SER A 169 -21.01 9.32 16.02
N VAL A 170 -22.19 8.67 16.03
CA VAL A 170 -23.46 9.29 15.61
C VAL A 170 -23.92 10.36 16.61
N LYS A 171 -23.90 10.06 17.92
CA LYS A 171 -24.31 11.01 18.97
C LYS A 171 -23.49 12.30 18.98
N HIS A 172 -22.20 12.19 18.71
CA HIS A 172 -21.26 13.32 18.71
C HIS A 172 -20.98 13.86 17.29
N PHE A 173 -21.85 13.57 16.33
CA PHE A 173 -21.73 14.11 14.98
C PHE A 173 -21.82 15.64 15.01
N ASN A 174 -20.76 16.30 14.56
CA ASN A 174 -20.79 17.70 14.19
C ASN A 174 -20.70 17.77 12.66
N GLY A 175 -21.50 18.63 12.01
CA GLY A 175 -21.59 18.73 10.54
C GLY A 175 -20.26 19.03 9.81
N ARG A 176 -19.16 19.23 10.54
CA ARG A 176 -17.78 19.28 10.01
C ARG A 176 -17.22 17.89 9.65
N GLY A 177 -17.97 16.83 9.94
CA GLY A 177 -18.12 15.61 9.11
C GLY A 177 -16.95 14.64 9.02
N ASN A 178 -15.76 14.99 9.51
CA ASN A 178 -14.57 14.18 9.22
C ASN A 178 -13.53 14.06 10.34
N LYS A 179 -13.87 14.44 11.58
CA LYS A 179 -12.92 14.43 12.69
C LYS A 179 -12.95 13.11 13.45
N ILE A 180 -11.78 12.50 13.65
CA ILE A 180 -11.60 11.40 14.60
C ILE A 180 -11.72 11.97 16.01
N THR A 181 -12.55 11.35 16.84
CA THR A 181 -12.87 11.88 18.18
C THR A 181 -12.27 10.98 19.25
N ARG A 182 -11.74 11.59 20.32
CA ARG A 182 -11.15 10.86 21.45
C ARG A 182 -12.23 10.44 22.44
N THR A 183 -12.09 9.25 23.01
CA THR A 183 -12.97 8.77 24.08
C THR A 183 -12.26 8.83 25.44
N LYS A 184 -13.03 8.71 26.52
CA LYS A 184 -12.51 8.53 27.88
C LYS A 184 -12.04 7.11 28.18
N HIS A 185 -12.33 6.14 27.31
CA HIS A 185 -12.06 4.73 27.53
C HIS A 185 -10.60 4.40 27.26
N ALA A 186 -9.93 3.81 28.26
CA ALA A 186 -8.54 3.39 28.16
C ALA A 186 -8.39 2.18 27.23
N LEU A 187 -7.30 2.15 26.46
CA LEU A 187 -6.94 1.00 25.64
C LEU A 187 -6.38 -0.12 26.57
N PRO A 188 -6.93 -1.34 26.53
CA PRO A 188 -6.51 -2.41 27.44
C PRO A 188 -5.06 -2.82 27.15
N ASN A 189 -4.31 -3.14 28.20
CA ASN A 189 -2.89 -3.54 28.14
C ASN A 189 -1.97 -2.51 27.48
N TRP A 190 -2.40 -1.26 27.34
CA TRP A 190 -1.55 -0.21 26.83
C TRP A 190 -0.41 0.08 27.81
N LYS A 191 0.80 -0.05 27.31
CA LYS A 191 2.02 0.42 27.96
C LYS A 191 2.56 1.56 27.10
N PRO A 192 2.93 2.72 27.66
CA PRO A 192 3.56 3.78 26.89
C PRO A 192 4.79 3.19 26.21
N LYS A 193 4.72 2.98 24.90
CA LYS A 193 5.92 2.70 24.13
C LYS A 193 6.73 3.99 24.18
N ALA A 194 8.00 3.91 24.55
CA ALA A 194 8.93 5.00 24.34
C ALA A 194 9.04 5.21 22.82
N VAL A 195 8.11 5.98 22.26
CA VAL A 195 8.14 6.38 20.87
C VAL A 195 9.35 7.30 20.77
N LYS A 196 10.48 6.76 20.29
CA LYS A 196 11.53 7.61 19.71
C LYS A 196 10.79 8.48 18.71
N ALA A 197 10.87 9.80 18.87
CA ALA A 197 10.10 10.78 18.13
C ALA A 197 10.48 10.77 16.64
N GLU A 198 10.15 9.70 15.94
CA GLU A 198 10.01 9.68 14.50
C GLU A 198 8.58 10.15 14.26
N THR A 199 8.41 11.47 14.16
CA THR A 199 7.20 12.07 13.59
C THR A 199 6.92 11.37 12.27
N PRO A 200 5.74 10.74 12.09
CA PRO A 200 5.34 10.24 10.79
C PRO A 200 5.37 11.41 9.80
N SER A 201 6.36 11.39 8.91
CA SER A 201 6.49 12.33 7.80
C SER A 201 5.36 12.05 6.80
N CYS A 202 4.15 12.56 7.08
CA CYS A 202 3.15 13.06 6.13
C CYS A 202 1.80 13.26 6.83
N PHE A 203 0.98 14.15 6.26
CA PHE A 203 -0.41 14.49 6.58
C PHE A 203 -0.66 15.66 7.55
N GLY A 204 -0.25 16.85 7.09
CA GLY A 204 -0.87 18.10 7.53
C GLY A 204 -2.30 18.25 6.99
N GLY A 205 -3.25 18.44 7.91
CA GLY A 205 -4.48 19.23 7.78
C GLY A 205 -5.29 19.18 6.48
N MET A 206 -6.25 18.25 6.39
CA MET A 206 -7.45 18.44 5.57
C MET A 206 -8.69 18.59 6.45
N GLY A 207 -8.94 19.82 6.91
CA GLY A 207 -10.23 20.25 7.44
C GLY A 207 -10.75 21.43 6.61
N LEU A 208 -11.56 21.16 5.58
CA LEU A 208 -12.37 22.16 4.90
C LEU A 208 -13.78 21.60 4.70
N SER A 209 -14.71 22.05 5.52
CA SER A 209 -16.15 21.96 5.32
C SER A 209 -16.60 23.09 4.39
N GLN A 210 -17.22 22.76 3.26
CA GLN A 210 -17.96 23.73 2.43
C GLN A 210 -19.47 23.45 2.50
N PRO A 211 -20.33 24.48 2.65
CA PRO A 211 -21.74 24.38 2.33
C PRO A 211 -21.95 24.61 0.83
N ILE A 212 -22.59 23.65 0.15
CA ILE A 212 -23.04 23.82 -1.24
C ILE A 212 -24.39 24.52 -1.20
N LEU A 213 -24.41 25.81 -1.56
CA LEU A 213 -25.63 26.54 -1.87
C LEU A 213 -25.93 26.38 -3.36
N HIS A 214 -26.89 25.54 -3.72
CA HIS A 214 -27.41 25.48 -5.08
C HIS A 214 -28.42 26.61 -5.31
N ARG A 215 -28.12 27.48 -6.26
CA ARG A 215 -29.08 28.36 -6.94
C ARG A 215 -29.30 27.77 -8.34
N PRO A 216 -30.55 27.63 -8.82
CA PRO A 216 -30.79 27.15 -10.17
C PRO A 216 -30.48 28.27 -11.16
N PHE A 217 -29.76 27.94 -12.25
CA PHE A 217 -29.59 28.82 -13.40
C PHE A 217 -30.14 28.07 -14.62
N GLU A 218 -31.23 28.61 -15.16
CA GLU A 218 -31.83 28.19 -16.42
C GLU A 218 -31.13 28.87 -17.60
N MET A 219 -31.19 28.18 -18.75
CA MET A 219 -30.94 28.63 -20.14
C MET A 219 -29.47 28.96 -20.47
N GLU A 220 -28.94 28.71 -21.66
CA GLU A 220 -29.51 28.50 -22.99
C GLU A 220 -28.42 27.91 -23.93
N ASP A 221 -28.84 27.27 -25.01
CA ASP A 221 -28.00 26.81 -26.12
C ASP A 221 -27.18 27.95 -26.75
N THR A 222 -25.87 27.75 -27.00
CA THR A 222 -25.23 28.10 -28.29
C THR A 222 -23.76 27.65 -28.43
N LYS A 223 -23.51 26.90 -29.52
CA LYS A 223 -22.37 26.93 -30.46
C LYS A 223 -20.91 27.05 -29.96
N SER A 224 -20.18 25.97 -30.28
CA SER A 224 -18.84 25.93 -30.91
C SER A 224 -17.73 26.83 -30.38
N GLN A 225 -16.71 26.23 -29.75
CA GLN A 225 -15.34 26.71 -29.91
C GLN A 225 -14.30 25.59 -29.92
N ALA A 226 -13.32 25.82 -30.79
CA ALA A 226 -12.36 24.87 -31.32
C ALA A 226 -11.40 24.29 -30.27
N GLY A 227 -11.05 23.02 -30.48
CA GLY A 227 -9.97 22.36 -29.77
C GLY A 227 -8.61 22.96 -30.09
N ILE A 228 -7.90 23.37 -29.05
CA ILE A 228 -6.47 23.67 -29.11
C ILE A 228 -5.73 22.35 -28.90
N VAL A 229 -5.31 21.73 -30.00
CA VAL A 229 -4.36 20.61 -29.99
C VAL A 229 -2.96 21.20 -29.84
N LEU A 230 -2.43 21.20 -28.61
CA LEU A 230 -1.02 21.49 -28.35
C LEU A 230 -0.17 20.25 -28.72
N LYS A 231 0.26 20.20 -29.99
CA LYS A 231 1.37 19.35 -30.42
C LYS A 231 2.66 19.98 -29.91
N SER A 232 3.24 19.41 -28.85
CA SER A 232 4.62 19.69 -28.45
C SER A 232 5.43 18.40 -28.53
N GLN A 233 6.27 18.31 -29.57
CA GLN A 233 7.34 17.33 -29.70
C GLN A 233 8.66 18.10 -29.69
N MET A 234 9.40 18.03 -28.59
CA MET A 234 10.86 18.12 -28.60
C MET A 234 11.43 17.07 -27.63
N PRO A 235 12.40 16.26 -28.05
CA PRO A 235 13.13 15.39 -27.14
C PRO A 235 14.04 16.26 -26.25
N LEU A 236 13.78 16.25 -24.94
CA LEU A 236 14.58 16.97 -23.95
C LEU A 236 15.97 16.32 -23.81
N PRO A 237 17.03 17.13 -23.59
CA PRO A 237 18.36 16.60 -23.30
C PRO A 237 18.35 15.87 -21.95
N SER A 238 19.01 14.70 -21.92
CA SER A 238 19.22 13.92 -20.70
C SER A 238 20.04 14.71 -19.69
N VAL A 239 19.59 14.74 -18.43
CA VAL A 239 20.35 15.36 -17.34
C VAL A 239 21.06 14.27 -16.55
N THR A 240 22.35 14.46 -16.36
CA THR A 240 23.20 13.57 -15.57
C THR A 240 23.19 14.01 -14.11
N ILE A 241 22.72 13.14 -13.20
CA ILE A 241 22.73 13.40 -11.75
C ILE A 241 23.79 12.50 -11.13
N THR A 242 24.76 13.08 -10.43
CA THR A 242 25.74 12.34 -9.64
C THR A 242 25.26 12.30 -8.19
N THR A 243 25.09 11.10 -7.64
CA THR A 243 24.66 10.88 -6.25
C THR A 243 25.81 10.26 -5.46
N THR A 244 26.20 10.87 -4.34
CA THR A 244 27.23 10.29 -3.47
C THR A 244 26.64 9.16 -2.63
N LYS A 245 27.25 7.98 -2.71
CA LYS A 245 26.94 6.80 -1.89
C LYS A 245 28.10 6.51 -0.93
N LYS A 246 27.79 5.82 0.17
CA LYS A 246 28.74 5.44 1.21
C LYS A 246 28.49 4.00 1.66
N ILE A 247 29.56 3.26 1.91
CA ILE A 247 29.52 1.94 2.56
C ILE A 247 30.54 1.86 3.70
N THR A 248 30.16 1.20 4.78
CA THR A 248 31.01 0.94 5.94
C THR A 248 31.50 -0.51 5.95
N ARG A 249 32.63 -0.77 6.61
CA ARG A 249 33.18 -2.13 6.78
C ARG A 249 32.17 -3.08 7.42
N GLU A 250 31.47 -2.64 8.47
CA GLU A 250 30.46 -3.45 9.15
C GLU A 250 29.36 -3.92 8.18
N GLN A 251 28.80 -3.00 7.38
CA GLN A 251 27.80 -3.33 6.36
C GLN A 251 28.34 -4.29 5.31
N ALA A 252 29.58 -4.11 4.86
CA ALA A 252 30.20 -4.99 3.88
C ALA A 252 30.44 -6.41 4.44
N VAL A 253 30.89 -6.51 5.69
CA VAL A 253 31.12 -7.79 6.38
C VAL A 253 29.80 -8.53 6.59
N ASP A 254 28.76 -7.85 7.06
CA ASP A 254 27.42 -8.44 7.26
C ASP A 254 26.81 -8.97 5.96
N LEU A 255 27.12 -8.33 4.83
CA LEU A 255 26.70 -8.82 3.52
C LEU A 255 27.49 -10.05 3.07
N VAL A 256 28.82 -10.06 3.23
CA VAL A 256 29.69 -11.06 2.58
C VAL A 256 29.88 -12.35 3.42
N VAL A 257 30.00 -12.24 4.74
CA VAL A 257 30.30 -13.39 5.62
C VAL A 257 29.27 -14.52 5.52
N PRO A 258 27.94 -14.27 5.45
CA PRO A 258 26.95 -15.34 5.28
C PRO A 258 27.19 -16.18 4.01
N HIS A 259 27.61 -15.55 2.91
CA HIS A 259 27.92 -16.26 1.66
C HIS A 259 29.19 -17.10 1.77
N MET A 260 30.23 -16.59 2.46
CA MET A 260 31.45 -17.35 2.73
C MET A 260 31.18 -18.63 3.54
N VAL A 261 30.35 -18.52 4.58
CA VAL A 261 29.92 -19.66 5.41
C VAL A 261 29.12 -20.65 4.57
N LYS A 262 28.21 -20.16 3.71
CA LYS A 262 27.42 -21.01 2.81
C LYS A 262 28.30 -21.79 1.84
N ILE A 263 29.25 -21.14 1.17
CA ILE A 263 30.21 -21.78 0.25
C ILE A 263 31.00 -22.88 0.96
N THR A 264 31.49 -22.59 2.17
CA THR A 264 32.26 -23.56 2.96
C THR A 264 31.41 -24.78 3.33
N ARG A 265 30.16 -24.55 3.74
CA ARG A 265 29.22 -25.61 4.14
C ARG A 265 28.77 -26.47 2.96
N GLU A 266 28.56 -25.87 1.80
CA GLU A 266 28.09 -26.54 0.59
C GLU A 266 29.22 -27.10 -0.28
N LEU A 267 30.44 -27.19 0.28
CA LEU A 267 31.60 -27.75 -0.40
C LEU A 267 31.83 -27.13 -1.79
N TRP A 268 31.73 -25.81 -1.87
CA TRP A 268 32.04 -25.04 -3.09
C TRP A 268 31.08 -25.31 -4.26
N SER A 269 29.80 -25.51 -3.98
CA SER A 269 28.76 -25.65 -5.00
C SER A 269 28.76 -24.46 -5.99
N THR A 270 28.51 -24.73 -7.28
CA THR A 270 28.46 -23.68 -8.32
C THR A 270 27.45 -22.59 -7.97
N THR A 271 26.28 -22.97 -7.45
CA THR A 271 25.22 -22.05 -7.05
C THR A 271 25.65 -21.12 -5.92
N ALA A 272 26.28 -21.65 -4.85
CA ALA A 272 26.75 -20.81 -3.75
C ALA A 272 27.86 -19.84 -4.20
N ASN A 273 28.71 -20.26 -5.15
CA ASN A 273 29.73 -19.41 -5.73
C ASN A 273 29.11 -18.28 -6.59
N ASP A 274 28.08 -18.58 -7.38
CA ASP A 274 27.40 -17.58 -8.22
C ASP A 274 26.65 -16.54 -7.38
N GLU A 275 25.97 -16.98 -6.31
CA GLU A 275 25.30 -16.07 -5.37
C GLU A 275 26.29 -15.14 -4.66
N CYS A 276 27.43 -15.67 -4.20
CA CYS A 276 28.47 -14.86 -3.57
C CYS A 276 29.06 -13.84 -4.55
N ALA A 277 29.30 -14.24 -5.80
CA ALA A 277 29.80 -13.33 -6.84
C ALA A 277 28.79 -12.19 -7.12
N ALA A 278 27.49 -12.51 -7.18
CA ALA A 278 26.44 -11.52 -7.43
C ALA A 278 26.26 -10.51 -6.29
N ALA A 279 26.59 -10.89 -5.05
CA ALA A 279 26.51 -10.01 -3.89
C ALA A 279 27.69 -9.02 -3.79
N LEU A 280 28.77 -9.24 -4.52
CA LEU A 280 29.99 -8.44 -4.44
C LEU A 280 29.98 -7.31 -5.48
N THR A 281 30.38 -6.12 -5.04
CA THR A 281 30.78 -5.01 -5.92
C THR A 281 32.18 -4.56 -5.57
N LYS A 282 32.83 -3.82 -6.48
CA LYS A 282 34.16 -3.25 -6.23
C LYS A 282 34.21 -2.45 -4.92
N GLU A 283 33.17 -1.64 -4.68
CA GLU A 283 33.05 -0.77 -3.50
C GLU A 283 32.91 -1.55 -2.20
N ILE A 284 32.17 -2.67 -2.22
CA ILE A 284 32.07 -3.59 -1.08
C ILE A 284 33.46 -4.18 -0.79
N VAL A 285 34.16 -4.68 -1.81
CA VAL A 285 35.46 -5.35 -1.64
C VAL A 285 36.50 -4.40 -1.05
N ILE A 286 36.49 -3.12 -1.43
CA ILE A 286 37.44 -2.11 -0.94
C ILE A 286 37.44 -1.98 0.60
N VAL A 287 36.28 -2.01 1.25
CA VAL A 287 36.16 -1.83 2.71
C VAL A 287 36.26 -3.13 3.52
N LEU A 288 36.39 -4.29 2.88
CA LEU A 288 36.49 -5.57 3.58
C LEU A 288 37.81 -5.69 4.37
N PRO A 289 37.81 -6.39 5.52
CA PRO A 289 39.03 -6.68 6.25
C PRO A 289 40.06 -7.45 5.41
N PRO A 290 41.38 -7.28 5.64
CA PRO A 290 42.42 -7.97 4.88
C PRO A 290 42.25 -9.49 4.81
N ALA A 291 41.90 -10.14 5.92
CA ALA A 291 41.67 -11.58 5.96
C ALA A 291 40.52 -12.04 5.05
N VAL A 292 39.48 -11.21 4.88
CA VAL A 292 38.35 -11.50 3.98
C VAL A 292 38.75 -11.30 2.52
N LYS A 293 39.57 -10.27 2.24
CA LYS A 293 40.11 -10.03 0.89
C LYS A 293 41.02 -11.16 0.41
N GLU A 294 41.91 -11.65 1.28
CA GLU A 294 42.75 -12.81 0.99
C GLU A 294 41.92 -14.06 0.70
N TRP A 295 40.87 -14.30 1.50
CA TRP A 295 39.94 -15.40 1.26
C TRP A 295 39.23 -15.24 -0.08
N LEU A 296 38.73 -14.04 -0.40
CA LEU A 296 38.05 -13.76 -1.67
C LEU A 296 38.97 -13.95 -2.87
N GLU A 297 40.24 -13.56 -2.79
CA GLU A 297 41.21 -13.76 -3.87
C GLU A 297 41.47 -15.25 -4.12
N MET A 298 41.64 -16.05 -3.07
CA MET A 298 41.79 -17.51 -3.21
C MET A 298 40.52 -18.16 -3.76
N TRP A 299 39.37 -17.78 -3.20
CA TRP A 299 38.08 -18.29 -3.60
C TRP A 299 37.76 -17.96 -5.06
N SER A 300 37.98 -16.73 -5.49
CA SER A 300 37.65 -16.28 -6.85
C SER A 300 38.49 -16.99 -7.92
N ARG A 301 39.76 -17.30 -7.62
CA ARG A 301 40.61 -18.12 -8.51
C ARG A 301 40.06 -19.53 -8.65
N GLN A 302 39.68 -20.14 -7.54
CA GLN A 302 39.16 -21.51 -7.51
C GLN A 302 37.78 -21.62 -8.18
N ALA A 303 36.93 -20.61 -8.01
CA ALA A 303 35.58 -20.53 -8.58
C ALA A 303 35.55 -19.94 -10.01
N GLY A 304 36.68 -19.51 -10.57
CA GLY A 304 36.77 -18.92 -11.91
C GLY A 304 36.11 -17.54 -12.05
N LYS A 305 36.07 -16.74 -10.98
CA LYS A 305 35.46 -15.40 -10.92
C LYS A 305 36.53 -14.31 -11.05
N GLN A 306 37.10 -14.15 -12.24
CA GLN A 306 38.25 -13.26 -12.47
C GLN A 306 38.02 -11.80 -12.07
N GLU A 307 36.80 -11.27 -12.24
CA GLU A 307 36.50 -9.88 -11.87
C GLU A 307 36.68 -9.62 -10.36
N VAL A 308 36.20 -10.54 -9.53
CA VAL A 308 36.35 -10.46 -8.07
C VAL A 308 37.81 -10.60 -7.65
N GLU A 309 38.57 -11.46 -8.35
CA GLU A 309 40.01 -11.61 -8.12
C GLU A 309 40.75 -10.28 -8.32
N VAL A 310 40.43 -9.58 -9.42
CA VAL A 310 41.02 -8.28 -9.74
C VAL A 310 40.65 -7.26 -8.67
N TRP A 311 39.39 -7.19 -8.26
CA TRP A 311 38.97 -6.26 -7.20
C TRP A 311 39.65 -6.53 -5.87
N ALA A 312 39.75 -7.80 -5.46
CA ALA A 312 40.40 -8.19 -4.21
C ALA A 312 41.90 -7.83 -4.22
N ARG A 313 42.58 -8.02 -5.36
CA ARG A 313 43.99 -7.66 -5.53
C ARG A 313 44.23 -6.15 -5.56
N GLU A 314 43.34 -5.40 -6.20
CA GLU A 314 43.43 -3.93 -6.28
C GLU A 314 43.11 -3.25 -4.94
N ALA A 315 42.27 -3.87 -4.10
CA ALA A 315 41.82 -3.34 -2.81
C ALA A 315 42.87 -3.48 -1.69
N THR A 316 44.08 -2.97 -1.90
CA THR A 316 45.22 -3.08 -0.97
C THR A 316 45.05 -2.28 0.32
N GLU A 317 44.22 -1.24 0.31
CA GLU A 317 43.99 -0.36 1.45
C GLU A 317 42.97 -0.95 2.44
N ASP A 318 43.24 -0.86 3.74
CA ASP A 318 42.29 -1.24 4.79
C ASP A 318 41.45 -0.02 5.22
N LEU A 319 40.30 0.15 4.58
CA LEU A 319 39.40 1.29 4.80
C LEU A 319 38.20 0.91 5.69
N GLU A 320 37.88 1.77 6.65
CA GLU A 320 36.65 1.63 7.47
C GLU A 320 35.39 2.02 6.69
N THR A 321 35.52 3.01 5.80
CA THR A 321 34.40 3.56 5.03
C THR A 321 34.88 3.97 3.64
N TYR A 322 34.04 3.76 2.63
CA TYR A 322 34.31 4.17 1.26
C TYR A 322 33.12 4.95 0.68
N GLU A 323 33.40 6.06 0.02
CA GLU A 323 32.41 6.95 -0.60
C GLU A 323 32.67 7.05 -2.11
N TRP A 324 31.62 6.94 -2.91
CA TRP A 324 31.73 7.02 -4.37
C TRP A 324 30.56 7.79 -4.99
N GLY A 325 30.81 8.42 -6.14
CA GLY A 325 29.77 9.07 -6.94
C GLY A 325 29.15 8.10 -7.93
N GLU A 326 27.85 7.84 -7.81
CA GLU A 326 27.08 7.11 -8.81
C GLU A 326 26.40 8.10 -9.75
N THR A 327 26.77 8.05 -11.02
CA THR A 327 26.24 8.93 -12.05
C THR A 327 25.06 8.24 -12.75
N GLN A 328 23.84 8.75 -12.51
CA GLN A 328 22.64 8.28 -13.19
C GLN A 328 22.21 9.26 -14.28
N VAL A 329 22.06 8.76 -15.50
CA VAL A 329 21.49 9.52 -16.62
C VAL A 329 19.97 9.43 -16.51
N VAL A 330 19.35 10.47 -15.96
CA VAL A 330 17.89 10.53 -15.83
C VAL A 330 17.34 11.15 -17.11
N GLN A 331 16.56 10.36 -17.88
CA GLN A 331 15.81 10.91 -19.01
C GLN A 331 14.86 12.01 -18.51
N GLY A 332 14.88 13.14 -19.21
CA GLY A 332 14.40 14.45 -18.77
C GLY A 332 13.11 14.41 -17.94
N ARG A 333 13.22 14.91 -16.71
CA ARG A 333 12.07 15.38 -15.92
C ARG A 333 11.27 16.37 -16.79
N PRO A 334 9.93 16.31 -16.84
CA PRO A 334 9.15 17.42 -17.39
C PRO A 334 9.48 18.68 -16.58
N ALA A 335 9.81 19.77 -17.28
CA ALA A 335 10.25 21.02 -16.69
C ALA A 335 9.27 21.46 -15.58
N ALA A 336 9.81 21.67 -14.39
CA ALA A 336 9.06 22.16 -13.22
C ALA A 336 8.71 23.67 -13.32
N GLU A 337 8.93 24.28 -14.49
CA GLU A 337 8.70 25.71 -14.76
C GLU A 337 7.32 26.24 -14.35
N PRO A 338 6.19 25.50 -14.53
CA PRO A 338 4.89 26.02 -14.10
C PRO A 338 4.76 26.16 -12.58
N ILE A 339 5.42 25.30 -11.79
CA ILE A 339 5.28 25.30 -10.32
C ILE A 339 6.16 26.37 -9.70
N TYR A 340 7.38 26.56 -10.20
CA TYR A 340 8.23 27.63 -9.72
C TYR A 340 7.64 29.01 -10.05
N ALA A 341 6.96 29.16 -11.19
CA ALA A 341 6.19 30.36 -11.49
C ALA A 341 5.05 30.60 -10.48
N VAL A 342 4.26 29.56 -10.15
CA VAL A 342 3.17 29.66 -9.16
C VAL A 342 3.70 29.88 -7.74
N ILE A 343 4.81 29.25 -7.35
CA ILE A 343 5.44 29.47 -6.03
C ILE A 343 5.97 30.90 -5.93
N ASN A 344 6.65 31.40 -6.97
CA ASN A 344 7.13 32.78 -6.98
C ASN A 344 5.97 33.81 -6.93
N GLU A 345 4.85 33.56 -7.64
CA GLU A 345 3.65 34.40 -7.53
C GLU A 345 3.05 34.37 -6.10
N LEU A 346 3.04 33.22 -5.44
CA LEU A 346 2.55 33.07 -4.07
C LEU A 346 3.47 33.76 -3.05
N GLU A 347 4.79 33.69 -3.23
CA GLU A 347 5.77 34.42 -2.40
C GLU A 347 5.65 35.93 -2.58
N GLN A 348 5.39 36.42 -3.80
CA GLN A 348 5.14 37.83 -4.07
C GLN A 348 3.87 38.33 -3.37
N LEU A 349 2.80 37.52 -3.40
CA LEU A 349 1.53 37.82 -2.72
C LEU A 349 1.66 37.80 -1.19
N HIS A 350 2.56 37.00 -0.62
CA HIS A 350 2.79 36.98 0.83
C HIS A 350 3.48 38.26 1.34
N ASN A 351 4.27 38.91 0.49
CA ASN A 351 4.99 40.14 0.82
C ASN A 351 4.13 41.41 0.68
N GLU A 352 3.01 41.35 -0.03
CA GLU A 352 2.01 42.42 -0.10
C GLU A 352 0.97 42.25 1.01
N ASN A 353 0.56 43.33 1.68
CA ASN A 353 -0.35 43.28 2.82
C ASN A 353 -1.75 42.75 2.38
N VAL A 354 -1.97 41.43 2.53
CA VAL A 354 -3.12 40.68 1.97
C VAL A 354 -4.41 40.99 2.73
N THR A 355 -5.06 42.11 2.40
CA THR A 355 -6.45 42.39 2.79
C THR A 355 -7.41 42.40 1.61
N SER A 356 -6.89 42.28 0.38
CA SER A 356 -7.67 42.28 -0.85
C SER A 356 -8.26 40.90 -1.18
N ILE A 357 -9.55 40.87 -1.51
CA ILE A 357 -10.27 39.68 -2.02
C ILE A 357 -9.56 39.08 -3.25
N ALA A 358 -8.93 39.90 -4.08
CA ALA A 358 -8.19 39.44 -5.25
C ALA A 358 -6.93 38.63 -4.89
N ALA A 359 -6.24 39.00 -3.81
CA ALA A 359 -5.07 38.28 -3.34
C ALA A 359 -5.46 36.92 -2.71
N SER A 360 -6.59 36.86 -1.99
CA SER A 360 -7.15 35.60 -1.49
C SER A 360 -7.54 34.64 -2.63
N TYR A 361 -8.16 35.16 -3.70
CA TYR A 361 -8.51 34.35 -4.87
C TYR A 361 -7.27 33.80 -5.59
N LYS A 362 -6.24 34.64 -5.79
CA LYS A 362 -4.96 34.19 -6.39
C LYS A 362 -4.25 33.15 -5.53
N LEU A 363 -4.24 33.34 -4.20
CA LEU A 363 -3.65 32.38 -3.27
C LEU A 363 -4.35 31.01 -3.32
N HIS A 364 -5.69 31.04 -3.37
CA HIS A 364 -6.50 29.83 -3.49
C HIS A 364 -6.24 29.10 -4.82
N HIS A 365 -6.18 29.86 -5.92
CA HIS A 365 -5.90 29.31 -7.25
C HIS A 365 -4.48 28.70 -7.33
N GLY A 366 -3.46 29.41 -6.85
CA GLY A 366 -2.08 28.91 -6.80
C GLY A 366 -1.95 27.65 -5.94
N THR A 367 -2.62 27.61 -4.78
CA THR A 367 -2.66 26.42 -3.91
C THR A 367 -3.33 25.24 -4.60
N ALA A 368 -4.41 25.47 -5.35
CA ALA A 368 -5.09 24.42 -6.12
C ALA A 368 -4.20 23.84 -7.23
N MET A 369 -3.47 24.70 -7.94
CA MET A 369 -2.50 24.31 -8.98
C MET A 369 -1.36 23.46 -8.40
N ILE A 370 -0.78 23.87 -7.27
CA ILE A 370 0.26 23.08 -6.58
C ILE A 370 -0.28 21.72 -6.15
N ARG A 371 -1.49 21.66 -5.58
CA ARG A 371 -2.12 20.38 -5.20
C ARG A 371 -2.34 19.46 -6.39
N GLN A 372 -2.85 19.98 -7.51
CA GLN A 372 -3.01 19.18 -8.74
C GLN A 372 -1.67 18.65 -9.25
N TYR A 373 -0.61 19.46 -9.21
CA TYR A 373 0.72 19.01 -9.59
C TYR A 373 1.25 17.91 -8.68
N ILE A 374 1.13 18.06 -7.35
CA ILE A 374 1.55 17.04 -6.38
C ILE A 374 0.81 15.73 -6.63
N MET A 375 -0.51 15.77 -6.85
CA MET A 375 -1.30 14.58 -7.16
C MET A 375 -0.81 13.90 -8.45
N GLY A 376 -0.56 14.66 -9.52
CA GLY A 376 -0.03 14.10 -10.76
C GLY A 376 1.38 13.51 -10.62
N MET A 377 2.22 14.09 -9.75
CA MET A 377 3.54 13.54 -9.41
C MET A 377 3.43 12.24 -8.60
N GLU A 378 2.53 12.18 -7.62
CA GLU A 378 2.27 10.95 -6.86
C GLU A 378 1.78 9.81 -7.77
N GLU A 379 0.89 10.10 -8.71
CA GLU A 379 0.42 9.09 -9.67
C GLU A 379 1.56 8.58 -10.55
N LYS A 380 2.40 9.47 -11.05
CA LYS A 380 3.60 9.09 -11.83
C LYS A 380 4.59 8.26 -11.00
N TRP A 381 4.82 8.64 -9.75
CA TRP A 381 5.67 7.88 -8.84
C TRP A 381 5.10 6.50 -8.52
N LYS A 382 3.79 6.39 -8.29
CA LYS A 382 3.10 5.11 -8.10
C LYS A 382 3.20 4.25 -9.36
N ALA A 383 3.00 4.83 -10.54
CA ALA A 383 3.14 4.13 -11.81
C ALA A 383 4.58 3.63 -12.04
N TRP A 384 5.57 4.45 -11.69
CA TRP A 384 6.98 4.06 -11.77
C TRP A 384 7.34 2.96 -10.77
N ALA A 385 6.95 3.10 -9.51
CA ALA A 385 7.16 2.07 -8.49
C ALA A 385 6.47 0.75 -8.87
N TYR A 386 5.24 0.82 -9.41
CA TYR A 386 4.54 -0.36 -9.90
C TYR A 386 5.25 -1.00 -11.10
N LYS A 387 5.79 -0.19 -12.01
CA LYS A 387 6.58 -0.67 -13.15
C LYS A 387 7.86 -1.38 -12.67
N GLU A 388 8.57 -0.81 -11.69
CA GLU A 388 9.81 -1.40 -11.17
C GLU A 388 9.53 -2.70 -10.41
N VAL A 389 8.51 -2.71 -9.54
CA VAL A 389 8.08 -3.94 -8.84
C VAL A 389 7.59 -5.00 -9.84
N SER A 390 6.85 -4.59 -10.88
CA SER A 390 6.41 -5.52 -11.92
C SER A 390 7.57 -6.09 -12.73
N LYS A 391 8.62 -5.30 -12.96
CA LYS A 391 9.84 -5.76 -13.63
C LYS A 391 10.58 -6.77 -12.76
N GLU A 392 10.79 -6.47 -11.47
CA GLU A 392 11.43 -7.39 -10.53
C GLU A 392 10.63 -8.71 -10.41
N LEU A 393 9.29 -8.63 -10.39
CA LEU A 393 8.44 -9.81 -10.34
C LEU A 393 8.57 -10.68 -11.61
N LEU A 394 8.65 -10.05 -12.78
CA LEU A 394 8.87 -10.73 -14.06
C LEU A 394 10.25 -11.39 -14.12
N GLU A 395 11.29 -10.71 -13.64
CA GLU A 395 12.65 -11.26 -13.55
C GLU A 395 12.71 -12.47 -12.61
N ARG A 396 12.09 -12.37 -11.43
CA ARG A 396 11.96 -13.51 -10.50
C ARG A 396 11.16 -14.66 -11.10
N GLN A 397 10.09 -14.37 -11.83
CA GLN A 397 9.30 -15.41 -12.50
C GLN A 397 10.12 -16.12 -13.59
N ALA A 398 10.96 -15.40 -14.33
CA ALA A 398 11.86 -15.98 -15.32
C ALA A 398 12.95 -16.85 -14.66
N ALA A 399 13.49 -16.44 -13.51
CA ALA A 399 14.43 -17.24 -12.73
C ALA A 399 13.80 -18.56 -12.26
N ILE A 400 12.59 -18.50 -11.66
CA ILE A 400 11.86 -19.69 -11.24
C ILE A 400 11.59 -20.63 -12.42
N ALA A 401 11.21 -20.11 -13.59
CA ALA A 401 10.99 -20.93 -14.78
C ALA A 401 12.26 -21.64 -15.26
N THR A 402 13.42 -20.99 -15.10
CA THR A 402 14.73 -21.56 -15.42
C THR A 402 15.06 -22.70 -14.45
N ASP A 403 14.87 -22.50 -13.15
CA ASP A 403 15.10 -23.53 -12.13
C ASP A 403 14.20 -24.75 -12.32
N VAL A 404 12.91 -24.53 -12.60
CA VAL A 404 11.97 -25.62 -12.88
C VAL A 404 12.39 -26.42 -14.11
N SER A 405 12.88 -25.74 -15.15
CA SER A 405 13.39 -26.39 -16.37
C SER A 405 14.64 -27.21 -16.09
N PHE A 406 15.54 -26.71 -15.23
CA PHE A 406 16.73 -27.41 -14.80
C PHE A 406 16.39 -28.68 -13.99
N ILE A 407 15.50 -28.56 -13.00
CA ILE A 407 15.02 -29.68 -12.19
C ILE A 407 14.40 -30.76 -13.09
N ARG A 408 13.56 -30.36 -14.04
CA ARG A 408 12.94 -31.28 -15.00
C ARG A 408 13.97 -32.04 -15.81
N ARG A 409 14.98 -31.35 -16.36
CA ARG A 409 16.07 -32.00 -17.11
C ARG A 409 16.85 -32.99 -16.24
N SER A 410 17.12 -32.65 -14.97
CA SER A 410 17.77 -33.56 -14.04
C SER A 410 16.96 -34.83 -13.76
N PHE A 411 15.63 -34.74 -13.67
CA PHE A 411 14.77 -35.92 -13.56
C PHE A 411 14.81 -36.78 -14.83
N GLU A 412 14.73 -36.17 -16.01
CA GLU A 412 14.80 -36.87 -17.29
C GLU A 412 16.14 -37.62 -17.46
N GLU A 413 17.27 -37.01 -17.07
CA GLU A 413 18.59 -37.66 -17.06
C GLU A 413 18.68 -38.82 -16.06
N ASN A 414 18.08 -38.67 -14.88
CA ASN A 414 18.06 -39.73 -13.87
C ASN A 414 17.23 -40.94 -14.33
N ASP A 415 16.07 -40.69 -14.95
CA ASP A 415 15.25 -41.73 -15.56
C ASP A 415 16.01 -42.45 -16.68
N GLU A 416 16.72 -41.71 -17.54
CA GLU A 416 17.54 -42.31 -18.60
C GLU A 416 18.66 -43.20 -18.03
N ARG A 417 19.35 -42.75 -16.97
CA ARG A 417 20.36 -43.56 -16.26
C ARG A 417 19.74 -44.82 -15.65
N TYR A 418 18.57 -44.71 -15.04
CA TYR A 418 17.86 -45.84 -14.46
C TYR A 418 17.51 -46.88 -15.54
N TRP A 419 16.98 -46.44 -16.68
CA TRP A 419 16.65 -47.30 -17.80
C TRP A 419 17.88 -47.97 -18.43
N LYS A 420 18.99 -47.24 -18.61
CA LYS A 420 20.26 -47.80 -19.09
C LYS A 420 20.78 -48.88 -18.15
N LYS A 421 20.77 -48.62 -16.84
CA LYS A 421 21.19 -49.61 -15.82
C LYS A 421 20.31 -50.86 -15.84
N ARG A 422 18.99 -50.68 -15.93
CA ARG A 422 18.04 -51.80 -16.01
C ARG A 422 18.25 -52.64 -17.28
N ARG A 423 18.50 -52.00 -18.43
CA ARG A 423 18.80 -52.69 -19.69
C ARG A 423 20.08 -53.50 -19.60
N ALA A 424 21.17 -52.91 -19.10
CA ALA A 424 22.44 -53.61 -18.90
C ALA A 424 22.29 -54.83 -17.96
N ASN A 425 21.50 -54.71 -16.89
CA ASN A 425 21.20 -55.83 -16.00
C ASN A 425 20.44 -56.97 -16.71
N MET A 426 19.49 -56.65 -17.59
CA MET A 426 18.76 -57.66 -18.38
C MET A 426 19.66 -58.34 -19.41
N GLU A 427 20.54 -57.60 -20.09
CA GLU A 427 21.54 -58.15 -21.03
C GLU A 427 22.52 -59.08 -20.32
N ASN A 428 23.01 -58.70 -19.13
CA ASN A 428 23.89 -59.55 -18.32
C ASN A 428 23.19 -60.84 -17.85
N ALA A 429 21.91 -60.76 -17.48
CA ALA A 429 21.13 -61.95 -17.10
C ALA A 429 20.96 -62.92 -18.28
N ALA A 430 20.62 -62.41 -19.47
CA ALA A 430 20.48 -63.22 -20.67
C ALA A 430 21.78 -63.92 -21.08
N ASN A 431 22.93 -63.25 -20.93
CA ASN A 431 24.24 -63.84 -21.24
C ASN A 431 24.67 -64.93 -20.24
N ASN A 432 24.27 -64.82 -18.96
CA ASN A 432 24.55 -65.86 -17.95
C ASN A 432 23.74 -67.15 -18.17
N ASP A 433 22.49 -67.04 -18.63
CA ASP A 433 21.65 -68.22 -18.94
C ASP A 433 22.18 -68.99 -20.17
N GLY A 434 22.80 -68.29 -21.13
CA GLY A 434 23.51 -68.90 -22.26
C GLY A 434 24.81 -69.62 -21.88
N ALA A 435 25.47 -69.22 -20.80
CA ALA A 435 26.67 -69.89 -20.29
C ALA A 435 26.33 -71.17 -19.52
N GLN A 436 25.21 -71.21 -18.78
CA GLN A 436 24.78 -72.43 -18.07
C GLN A 436 24.29 -73.54 -19.01
N THR A 437 23.81 -73.22 -20.20
CA THR A 437 23.37 -74.22 -21.19
C THR A 437 24.53 -74.94 -21.90
N ASN A 438 25.76 -74.40 -21.88
CA ASN A 438 26.95 -75.04 -22.44
C ASN A 438 27.73 -75.94 -21.45
N TRP A 439 27.30 -76.06 -20.19
CA TRP A 439 27.89 -76.99 -19.20
C TRP A 439 27.15 -78.33 -19.09
N LEU A 440 26.08 -78.53 -19.88
CA LEU A 440 25.24 -79.74 -19.88
C LEU A 440 25.33 -80.57 -21.18
N LEU A 441 26.35 -80.31 -22.00
CA LEU A 441 26.82 -81.18 -23.08
C LEU A 441 28.22 -81.67 -22.73
#